data_AF-A0A7K9MAY4-F1
#
_entry.id   AF-A0A7K9MAY4-F1
#
_cell.length_a   1.000
_cell.length_b   1.000
_cell.length_c   1.000
_cell.angle_alpha   90.00
_cell.angle_beta   90.00
_cell.angle_gamma   90.00
#
_symmetry.space_group_name_H-M   'P 1'
#
loop_
_entity.id
_entity.type
_entity.pdbx_description
1 polymer ?
#
loop_
_entity_poly.entity_id
_entity_poly.type
_entity_poly.pdbx_seq_one_letter_code
_entity_poly.pdbx_strand_id
1 'polypeptide(L)' 'LFFFFFSAYSQEAADTLACRQNRGFCSFAACSAPLVDIGSCRDGRLKCCKW' A
#
# COMPACT_ATOMS: atom_id res chain seq x y z
N LEU A 1 0.84 29.32 -4.68
CA LEU A 1 1.12 28.09 -3.89
C LEU A 1 0.13 27.00 -4.32
N PHE A 2 0.35 26.39 -5.48
CA PHE A 2 -0.57 25.42 -6.13
C PHE A 2 -0.02 23.97 -6.07
N PHE A 3 0.88 23.68 -5.12
CA PHE A 3 1.75 22.49 -5.15
C PHE A 3 1.53 21.49 -4.01
N PHE A 4 0.47 21.62 -3.21
CA PHE A 4 0.27 20.74 -2.03
C PHE A 4 -0.76 19.62 -2.22
N PHE A 5 -1.55 19.60 -3.29
CA PHE A 5 -2.62 18.60 -3.48
C PHE A 5 -2.23 17.37 -4.34
N PHE A 6 -1.07 17.39 -5.02
CA PHE A 6 -0.67 16.27 -5.89
C PHE A 6 0.01 15.10 -5.16
N SER A 7 0.42 15.27 -3.91
CA SER A 7 1.24 14.27 -3.22
C SER A 7 0.41 13.04 -2.76
N ALA A 8 -0.82 13.23 -2.32
CA ALA A 8 -1.66 12.15 -1.77
C ALA A 8 -2.13 11.15 -2.84
N TYR A 9 -2.50 11.63 -4.05
CA TYR A 9 -2.91 10.73 -5.13
C TYR A 9 -1.73 9.91 -5.68
N SER A 10 -0.55 10.53 -5.76
CA SER A 10 0.67 9.84 -6.18
C SER A 10 1.13 8.82 -5.14
N GLN A 11 0.96 9.09 -3.85
CA GLN A 11 1.25 8.14 -2.78
C GLN A 11 0.27 6.96 -2.80
N GLU A 12 -1.03 7.20 -3.04
CA GLU A 12 -2.02 6.13 -3.21
C GLU A 12 -1.57 5.11 -4.28
N ALA A 13 -1.10 5.61 -5.42
CA ALA A 13 -0.61 4.78 -6.51
C ALA A 13 0.75 4.15 -6.19
N ALA A 14 1.68 4.88 -5.56
CA ALA A 14 3.03 4.42 -5.28
C ALA A 14 3.08 3.25 -4.29
N ASP A 15 2.38 3.33 -3.15
CA ASP A 15 2.34 2.26 -2.16
C ASP A 15 1.68 1.00 -2.74
N THR A 16 0.58 1.19 -3.49
CA THR A 16 -0.15 0.10 -4.15
C THR A 16 0.71 -0.57 -5.23
N LEU A 17 1.46 0.23 -6.02
CA LEU A 17 2.42 -0.28 -7.00
C LEU A 17 3.57 -1.03 -6.35
N ALA A 18 4.15 -0.49 -5.28
CA ALA A 18 5.24 -1.12 -4.54
C ALA A 18 4.81 -2.48 -3.95
N CYS A 19 3.60 -2.55 -3.38
CA CYS A 19 3.01 -3.80 -2.90
C CYS A 19 2.90 -4.84 -4.02
N ARG A 20 2.34 -4.43 -5.17
CA ARG A 20 2.19 -5.29 -6.35
C ARG A 20 3.53 -5.74 -6.93
N GLN A 21 4.52 -4.86 -6.99
CA GLN A 21 5.89 -5.17 -7.44
C GLN A 21 6.56 -6.20 -6.52
N ASN A 22 6.28 -6.14 -5.22
CA ASN A 22 6.76 -7.11 -4.25
C ASN A 22 6.02 -8.47 -4.30
N ARG A 23 5.07 -8.65 -5.23
CA ARG A 23 4.15 -9.80 -5.32
C ARG A 23 3.28 -9.96 -4.07
N GLY A 24 3.04 -8.87 -3.35
CA GLY A 24 2.04 -8.80 -2.28
C GLY A 24 0.66 -8.44 -2.82
N PHE A 25 -0.33 -8.48 -1.93
CA PHE A 25 -1.68 -7.99 -2.17
C PHE A 25 -2.12 -7.03 -1.09
N CYS A 26 -3.03 -6.12 -1.45
CA CYS A 26 -3.59 -5.15 -0.52
C CYS A 26 -4.81 -5.73 0.18
N SER A 27 -4.78 -5.76 1.51
CA SER A 27 -5.84 -6.28 2.38
C SER A 27 -6.39 -5.18 3.28
N PHE A 28 -7.71 -5.17 3.47
CA PHE A 28 -8.38 -4.33 4.47
C PHE A 28 -8.23 -4.91 5.89
N ALA A 29 -7.99 -6.22 5.99
CA ALA A 29 -7.73 -6.92 7.24
C ALA A 29 -6.23 -7.01 7.52
N ALA A 30 -5.86 -7.17 8.78
CA ALA A 30 -4.49 -7.46 9.17
C ALA A 30 -3.97 -8.72 8.47
N CYS A 31 -2.72 -8.69 8.04
CA CYS A 31 -2.08 -9.88 7.48
C CYS A 31 -2.09 -10.99 8.52
N SER A 32 -2.62 -12.14 8.13
CA SER A 32 -2.75 -13.31 9.00
C SER A 32 -1.75 -14.36 8.55
N ALA A 33 -1.13 -15.08 9.50
CA ALA A 33 -0.17 -16.13 9.18
C ALA A 33 -0.75 -17.11 8.14
N PRO A 34 0.01 -17.48 7.10
CA PRO A 34 1.46 -17.28 6.90
C PRO A 34 1.86 -15.94 6.27
N LEU A 35 0.91 -15.02 6.04
CA LEU A 35 1.16 -13.76 5.37
C LEU A 35 1.80 -12.73 6.31
N VAL A 36 2.86 -12.10 5.84
CA VAL A 36 3.57 -11.01 6.54
C VAL A 36 3.14 -9.64 6.02
N ASP A 37 3.05 -8.69 6.94
CA ASP A 37 2.87 -7.27 6.63
C ASP A 37 4.20 -6.71 6.12
N ILE A 38 4.22 -6.25 4.87
CA ILE A 38 5.42 -5.72 4.21
C ILE A 38 5.32 -4.22 3.90
N GLY A 39 4.21 -3.58 4.31
CA GLY A 39 3.94 -2.19 4.00
C GLY A 39 2.45 -1.90 3.93
N SER A 40 2.10 -0.81 3.24
CA SER A 40 0.72 -0.35 3.11
C SER A 40 0.30 -0.26 1.64
N CYS A 41 -1.00 -0.12 1.39
CA CYS A 41 -1.53 0.30 0.09
C CYS A 41 -2.55 1.41 0.24
N ARG A 42 -2.84 2.06 -0.89
CA ARG A 42 -3.80 3.16 -1.00
C ARG A 42 -3.61 4.25 0.06
N ASP A 43 -2.40 4.82 0.15
CA ASP A 43 -2.07 5.93 1.05
C ASP A 43 -2.22 5.51 2.53
N GLY A 44 -1.73 4.31 2.88
CA GLY A 44 -1.82 3.80 4.26
C GLY A 44 -3.17 3.19 4.66
N ARG A 45 -4.21 3.25 3.80
CA ARG A 45 -5.55 2.72 4.13
C ARG A 45 -5.65 1.20 4.19
N LEU A 46 -4.75 0.50 3.54
CA LEU A 46 -4.72 -0.95 3.43
C LEU A 46 -3.36 -1.49 3.87
N LYS A 47 -3.32 -2.74 4.31
CA LYS A 47 -2.06 -3.45 4.55
C LYS A 47 -1.61 -4.17 3.30
N CYS A 48 -0.32 -4.08 2.98
CA CYS A 48 0.27 -4.93 1.97
C CYS A 48 0.72 -6.24 2.61
N CYS A 49 0.04 -7.33 2.26
CA CYS A 49 0.33 -8.66 2.76
C CYS A 49 1.05 -9.48 1.70
N LYS A 50 2.07 -10.23 2.10
CA LYS A 50 2.84 -11.11 1.23
C LYS A 50 3.07 -12.45 1.91
N TRP A 51 3.11 -13.53 1.13
CA TRP A 51 3.51 -14.86 1.59
C TRP A 51 5.00 -14.92 1.90
#